data_AF-A0A1Y2BD03-F1
#
_entry.id   AF-A0A1Y2BD03-F1
#
_cell.length_a   1.000
_cell.length_b   1.000
_cell.length_c   1.000
_cell.angle_alpha   90.00
_cell.angle_beta   90.00
_cell.angle_gamma   90.00
#
_symmetry.space_group_name_H-M   'P 1'
#
loop_
_entity.id
_entity.type
_entity.pdbx_description
1 polymer ?
#
loop_
_entity_poly.entity_id
_entity_poly.type
_entity_poly.pdbx_seq_one_letter_code
_entity_poly.pdbx_strand_id
1 'polypeptide(L)'
;MYALRKSQTVDYQQGVPSLLCQWISGAHGPCNLYFNTAADLHQHISEVHVPTVRKDNTRTIHKCNWSNCKRSDKVFKKRDQLLTHCKSHLTYPKHPCGECSAQFKW
;
A
#
# COMPACT_ATOMS: atom_id res chain seq x y z
N MET A 1 17.20 42.24 28.59
CA MET A 1 16.43 41.11 29.14
C MET A 1 16.11 40.13 28.02
N TYR A 2 16.66 38.92 28.16
CA TYR A 2 16.33 37.60 27.61
C TYR A 2 15.62 37.40 26.24
N ALA A 3 16.36 36.66 25.40
CA ALA A 3 15.97 35.46 24.64
C ALA A 3 15.19 35.55 23.31
N LEU A 4 15.96 35.37 22.23
CA LEU A 4 15.57 34.77 20.95
C LEU A 4 14.83 33.43 21.15
N ARG A 5 13.72 33.21 20.44
CA ARG A 5 13.19 31.85 20.17
C ARG A 5 12.89 31.67 18.68
N LYS A 6 13.97 31.26 18.00
CA LYS A 6 14.09 30.17 17.01
C LYS A 6 13.01 30.07 15.92
N SER A 7 13.45 30.47 14.74
CA SER A 7 13.20 29.86 13.44
C SER A 7 12.77 28.39 13.48
N GLN A 8 11.72 28.05 12.74
CA GLN A 8 11.63 26.77 12.04
C GLN A 8 11.38 27.07 10.57
N THR A 9 12.48 27.19 9.85
CA THR A 9 12.54 26.94 8.41
C THR A 9 12.07 25.52 8.19
N VAL A 10 11.00 25.34 7.41
CA VAL A 10 10.66 24.01 6.87
C VAL A 10 11.68 23.71 5.78
N ASP A 11 12.83 23.22 6.21
CA ASP A 11 13.92 22.80 5.35
C ASP A 11 13.46 21.64 4.46
N TYR A 12 13.54 21.93 3.17
CA TYR A 12 13.58 21.00 2.07
C TYR A 12 14.50 19.80 2.36
N GLN A 13 13.95 18.60 2.40
CA GLN A 13 14.72 17.36 2.25
C GLN A 13 14.14 16.51 1.11
N GLN A 14 14.83 16.67 -0.02
CA GLN A 14 15.01 15.75 -1.15
C GLN A 14 14.34 14.36 -1.09
N GLY A 15 13.53 14.06 -2.11
CA GLY A 15 13.63 12.78 -2.85
C GLY A 15 13.29 11.47 -2.14
N VAL A 16 12.45 11.46 -1.11
CA VAL A 16 11.91 10.19 -0.59
C VAL A 16 10.96 9.57 -1.63
N PRO A 17 11.09 8.27 -1.98
CA PRO A 17 10.13 7.61 -2.84
C PRO A 17 8.79 7.54 -2.09
N SER A 18 7.88 8.45 -2.39
CA SER A 18 6.53 8.44 -1.83
C SER A 18 5.79 7.24 -2.41
N LEU A 19 5.42 6.30 -1.54
CA LEU A 19 4.68 5.12 -1.96
C LEU A 19 3.22 5.49 -2.16
N LEU A 20 2.72 5.28 -3.37
CA LEU A 20 1.35 5.60 -3.76
C LEU A 20 0.42 4.40 -3.55
N CYS A 21 -0.67 4.60 -2.82
CA CYS A 21 -1.75 3.63 -2.74
C CYS A 21 -2.56 3.64 -4.04
N GLN A 22 -2.36 2.64 -4.90
CA GLN A 22 -3.12 2.50 -6.15
C GLN A 22 -4.31 1.54 -6.00
N TRP A 23 -4.85 1.40 -4.79
CA TRP A 23 -6.01 0.54 -4.56
C TRP A 23 -7.28 1.13 -5.16
N ILE A 24 -8.03 0.33 -5.91
CA ILE A 24 -9.32 0.70 -6.51
C ILE A 24 -10.44 0.33 -5.53
N SER A 25 -10.98 1.35 -4.86
CA SER A 25 -12.09 1.20 -3.92
C SER A 25 -13.42 1.25 -4.66
N GLY A 26 -13.68 0.30 -5.57
CA GLY A 26 -14.96 0.16 -6.28
C GLY A 26 -15.59 1.50 -6.68
N ALA A 27 -16.63 1.92 -5.94
CA ALA A 27 -17.40 3.14 -6.17
C ALA A 27 -16.62 4.47 -6.06
N HIS A 28 -15.47 4.50 -5.39
CA HIS A 28 -14.70 5.71 -5.10
C HIS A 28 -13.43 5.87 -5.95
N GLY A 29 -13.16 4.96 -6.91
CA GLY A 29 -11.97 5.02 -7.75
C GLY A 29 -10.66 4.69 -7.01
N PRO A 30 -9.49 5.10 -7.54
CA PRO A 30 -8.19 4.87 -6.92
C PRO A 30 -8.00 5.70 -5.64
N CYS A 31 -7.40 5.09 -4.61
CA CYS A 31 -7.13 5.73 -3.32
C CYS A 31 -6.17 6.93 -3.42
N ASN A 32 -5.08 6.79 -4.17
CA ASN A 32 -4.09 7.84 -4.45
C ASN A 32 -3.46 8.54 -3.22
N LEU A 33 -3.49 7.90 -2.05
CA LEU A 33 -2.80 8.39 -0.86
C LEU A 33 -1.30 8.09 -0.92
N TYR A 34 -0.49 9.04 -0.45
CA TYR A 34 0.97 8.95 -0.40
C TYR A 34 1.46 8.61 1.00
N PHE A 35 2.49 7.77 1.07
CA PHE A 35 3.09 7.34 2.33
C PHE A 35 4.61 7.42 2.25
N ASN A 36 5.23 7.70 3.41
CA ASN A 36 6.67 7.83 3.53
C ASN A 36 7.37 6.47 3.69
N THR A 37 6.66 5.45 4.20
CA THR A 37 7.22 4.11 4.40
C THR A 37 6.29 3.00 3.91
N ALA A 38 6.88 1.86 3.56
CA ALA A 38 6.11 0.67 3.14
C ALA A 38 5.29 0.09 4.29
N ALA A 39 5.72 0.29 5.55
CA ALA A 39 4.96 -0.10 6.72
C ALA A 39 3.67 0.71 6.84
N ASP A 40 3.73 2.04 6.67
CA ASP A 40 2.57 2.92 6.76
C ASP A 40 1.54 2.59 5.66
N LEU A 41 2.00 2.39 4.42
CA LEU A 41 1.11 2.00 3.32
C LEU A 41 0.51 0.61 3.54
N HIS A 42 1.29 -0.34 4.08
CA HIS A 42 0.78 -1.67 4.42
C HIS A 42 -0.32 -1.62 5.49
N GLN A 43 -0.08 -0.84 6.55
CA GLN A 43 -1.04 -0.64 7.61
C GLN A 43 -2.32 0.00 7.06
N HIS A 44 -2.20 1.07 6.27
CA HIS A 44 -3.32 1.71 5.60
C HIS A 44 -4.17 0.72 4.78
N ILE A 45 -3.56 -0.14 3.97
CA ILE A 45 -4.29 -1.15 3.20
C ILE A 45 -5.04 -2.11 4.12
N SER A 46 -4.42 -2.51 5.23
CA SER A 46 -5.01 -3.45 6.17
C SER A 46 -6.18 -2.86 6.96
N GLU A 47 -6.21 -1.56 7.19
CA GLU A 47 -7.27 -0.92 7.98
C GLU A 47 -8.39 -0.39 7.07
N VAL A 48 -8.02 0.24 5.96
CA VAL A 48 -8.96 0.97 5.08
C VAL A 48 -9.53 0.07 3.99
N HIS A 49 -8.70 -0.76 3.35
CA HIS A 49 -9.11 -1.52 2.16
C HIS A 49 -9.45 -2.97 2.46
N VAL A 50 -8.81 -3.56 3.47
CA VAL A 50 -9.02 -4.94 3.88
C VAL A 50 -9.38 -4.96 5.37
N PRO A 51 -10.53 -4.45 5.83
CA PRO A 51 -10.88 -4.47 7.26
C PRO A 51 -11.17 -5.88 7.79
N THR A 52 -10.95 -6.12 9.08
CA THR A 52 -11.10 -7.46 9.72
C THR A 52 -12.55 -7.89 9.81
N VAL A 53 -13.43 -6.92 10.05
CA VAL A 53 -14.86 -7.13 10.21
C VAL A 53 -15.55 -6.14 9.28
N ARG A 54 -16.44 -6.62 8.43
CA ARG A 54 -17.32 -5.71 7.70
C ARG A 54 -18.47 -5.31 8.62
N LYS A 55 -18.85 -4.03 8.55
CA LYS A 55 -19.93 -3.45 9.36
C LYS A 55 -21.31 -4.05 9.03
N ASP A 56 -21.45 -4.67 7.87
CA ASP A 56 -22.70 -5.21 7.33
C ASP A 56 -22.92 -6.71 7.62
N ASN A 57 -22.06 -7.34 8.45
CA ASN A 57 -22.10 -8.78 8.76
C ASN A 57 -22.11 -9.69 7.51
N THR A 58 -21.72 -9.17 6.34
CA THR A 58 -21.63 -9.95 5.10
C THR A 58 -20.31 -10.68 5.03
N ARG A 59 -20.28 -11.79 4.26
CA ARG A 59 -19.05 -12.53 4.01
C ARG A 59 -18.02 -11.62 3.34
N THR A 60 -16.95 -11.30 4.05
CA THR A 60 -15.83 -10.50 3.52
C THR A 60 -15.16 -11.24 2.36
N ILE A 61 -15.29 -10.71 1.16
CA ILE A 61 -14.55 -11.20 -0.01
C ILE A 61 -13.13 -10.64 0.07
N HIS A 62 -12.15 -11.50 0.34
CA HIS A 62 -10.73 -11.13 0.35
C HIS A 62 -10.18 -11.13 -1.08
N LYS A 63 -10.43 -10.09 -1.86
CA LYS A 63 -9.85 -9.90 -3.20
C LYS A 63 -8.92 -8.68 -3.23
N CYS A 64 -7.91 -8.73 -4.11
CA CYS A 64 -7.02 -7.60 -4.31
C CYS A 64 -7.61 -6.67 -5.37
N ASN A 65 -7.83 -5.40 -5.04
CA ASN A 65 -8.28 -4.41 -6.02
C ASN A 65 -7.16 -3.42 -6.37
N TRP A 66 -5.89 -3.84 -6.34
CA TRP A 66 -4.80 -2.96 -6.75
C TRP A 66 -4.84 -2.68 -8.26
N SER A 67 -4.54 -1.43 -8.65
CA SER A 67 -4.44 -1.04 -10.06
C SER A 67 -3.43 -1.94 -10.78
N ASN A 68 -3.88 -2.63 -11.84
CA ASN A 68 -3.08 -3.59 -12.62
C ASN A 68 -2.67 -4.89 -11.87
N CYS A 69 -3.43 -5.33 -10.87
CA CYS A 69 -3.18 -6.64 -10.23
C CYS A 69 -3.60 -7.81 -11.15
N LYS A 70 -2.63 -8.68 -11.50
CA LYS A 70 -2.87 -9.93 -12.24
C LYS A 70 -3.73 -10.97 -11.50
N ARG A 71 -3.92 -10.83 -10.18
CA ARG A 71 -4.72 -11.74 -9.34
C ARG A 71 -5.96 -11.07 -8.77
N SER A 72 -6.43 -9.97 -9.37
CA SER A 72 -7.61 -9.23 -8.90
C SER A 72 -8.90 -10.07 -8.94
N ASP A 73 -9.04 -10.96 -9.92
CA ASP A 73 -10.15 -11.92 -10.02
C ASP A 73 -10.08 -13.09 -9.04
N LYS A 74 -8.94 -13.32 -8.38
CA LYS A 74 -8.79 -14.45 -7.45
C LYS A 74 -9.08 -14.02 -6.01
N VAL A 75 -10.07 -14.68 -5.42
CA VAL A 75 -10.40 -14.52 -4.00
C VAL A 75 -9.42 -15.34 -3.15
N PHE A 76 -8.84 -14.70 -2.15
CA PHE A 76 -8.01 -15.34 -1.14
C PHE A 76 -8.88 -15.98 -0.06
N LYS A 77 -8.46 -17.14 0.47
CA LYS A 77 -9.19 -17.83 1.54
C LYS A 77 -9.07 -17.13 2.90
N LYS A 78 -8.00 -16.34 3.09
CA LYS A 78 -7.65 -15.70 4.37
C LYS A 78 -7.17 -14.27 4.15
N ARG A 79 -7.43 -13.40 5.13
CA ARG A 79 -6.93 -12.02 5.21
C ARG A 79 -5.40 -11.95 5.07
N ASP A 80 -4.67 -12.75 5.83
CA ASP A 80 -3.20 -12.72 5.84
C ASP A 80 -2.58 -13.02 4.47
N GLN A 81 -3.21 -13.90 3.69
CA GLN A 81 -2.75 -14.19 2.32
C GLN A 81 -2.95 -12.99 1.40
N LEU A 82 -4.06 -12.27 1.54
CA LEU A 82 -4.30 -11.03 0.79
C LEU A 82 -3.31 -9.94 1.22
N LEU A 83 -3.09 -9.73 2.51
CA LEU A 83 -2.14 -8.72 3.00
C LEU A 83 -0.71 -9.05 2.55
N THR A 84 -0.30 -10.31 2.65
CA THR A 84 1.01 -10.76 2.16
C THR A 84 1.14 -10.55 0.65
N HIS A 85 0.08 -10.80 -0.11
CA HIS A 85 0.05 -10.47 -1.54
C HIS A 85 0.17 -8.95 -1.76
N CYS A 86 -0.50 -8.11 -0.97
CA CYS A 86 -0.42 -6.66 -1.13
C CYS A 86 0.99 -6.12 -0.94
N LYS A 87 1.81 -6.74 -0.07
CA LYS A 87 3.22 -6.38 0.12
C LYS A 87 4.02 -6.42 -1.19
N SER A 88 3.67 -7.30 -2.15
CA SER A 88 4.37 -7.34 -3.45
C SER A 88 4.11 -6.11 -4.30
N HIS A 89 3.04 -5.36 -4.05
CA HIS A 89 2.76 -4.08 -4.71
C HIS A 89 3.50 -2.92 -4.04
N LEU A 90 3.88 -3.07 -2.76
CA LEU A 90 4.61 -2.07 -1.97
C LEU A 90 6.11 -2.13 -2.21
N THR A 91 6.63 -3.33 -2.44
CA THR A 91 8.01 -3.50 -2.86
C THR A 91 8.15 -2.95 -4.26
N TYR A 92 8.92 -1.87 -4.42
CA TYR A 92 9.45 -1.50 -5.74
C TYR A 92 9.99 -2.76 -6.42
N PRO A 93 9.71 -3.00 -7.71
CA PRO A 93 10.42 -4.02 -8.46
C PRO A 93 11.91 -3.68 -8.33
N LYS A 94 12.62 -4.46 -7.53
CA LYS A 94 14.06 -4.31 -7.36
C LYS A 94 14.66 -4.75 -8.68
N HIS A 95 14.92 -3.77 -9.55
CA HIS A 95 15.43 -3.91 -10.92
C HIS A 95 14.45 -4.62 -11.89
N PRO A 96 13.79 -3.91 -12.83
CA PRO A 96 13.22 -4.59 -13.99
C PRO A 96 14.38 -5.15 -14.83
N CYS A 97 14.72 -6.41 -14.61
CA CYS A 97 15.57 -7.15 -15.55
C CYS A 97 14.76 -7.34 -16.84
N GLY A 98 15.31 -6.88 -17.97
CA GLY A 98 14.69 -7.01 -19.29
C GLY A 98 14.53 -8.45 -19.81
N GLU A 99 15.01 -9.46 -19.08
CA GLU A 99 15.13 -10.84 -19.60
C GLU A 99 14.66 -11.96 -18.63
N CYS A 100 14.15 -11.68 -17.43
CA CYS A 100 13.93 -12.78 -16.46
C CYS A 100 12.58 -12.73 -15.72
N SER A 101 11.65 -13.58 -16.15
CA SER A 101 10.39 -13.89 -15.44
C SER A 101 10.58 -14.96 -14.35
N ALA A 102 11.52 -14.78 -13.43
CA ALA A 102 11.73 -15.71 -12.31
C ALA A 102 11.56 -15.01 -10.95
N GLN A 103 10.44 -15.28 -10.28
CA GLN A 103 10.23 -14.91 -8.89
C GLN A 103 10.77 -16.04 -8.00
N PHE A 104 11.93 -15.84 -7.38
CA PHE A 104 12.36 -16.68 -6.25
C PHE A 104 11.64 -16.24 -4.97
N LYS A 105 11.01 -17.21 -4.29
CA LYS A 105 10.51 -17.10 -2.92
C LYS A 105 11.45 -17.87 -2.00
N TRP A 106 11.82 -17.28 -0.88
CA TRP A 106 12.28 -18.02 0.29
C TRP A 106 11.07 -18.58 1.05
#